data_AF-W2ZX62-F1
#
_entry.id   AF-W2ZX62-F1
#
_cell.length_a   1.000
_cell.length_b   1.000
_cell.length_c   1.000
_cell.angle_alpha   90.00
_cell.angle_beta   90.00
_cell.angle_gamma   90.00
#
_symmetry.space_group_name_H-M   'P 1'
#
loop_
_entity.id
_entity.type
_entity.pdbx_description
1 polymer ?
#
loop_
_entity_poly.entity_id
_entity_poly.type
_entity_poly.pdbx_seq_one_letter_code
_entity_poly.pdbx_strand_id
1 'polypeptide(L)'
;MIAELMRLYKSKESLILTLNALCKMVKNRFRDAFGYYNAVRKVLSKQNKSEKLDNELTPEEEKKYISYEELMSVPQKVKKILMDTYGEVFLSNNELSKLTKAKSLAYLRLVFDYVTLYLNVHYPLRLVWPTVYLRPVDAGNYLQGTKLHLNNFKNVRLMGAQVIDLDGSTINLIAQFLHFLINSLGQTPTKLLWRVYNNSPGEYDSNNGFSSTLSKLFVKYNGKPMSMNMIRHIVESHLIQSPTYAKLTNREKHDLHAKLLHSTFAANTSYNKIANRSTAPEVSEEAPDFSYEPTPQPPSPALKHTMLVSHAFVDLWHLIEDEKSFDKHLFSLLDEPEQDFMRYCLSKCHIKSREFDSAYNEQLDGVVKRLKMLQGATAIGDDNPGIKKEMKQLLDKLYEKGVFSTNYYTQFKRLMKLS
;
A
#
# COMPACT_ATOMS: atom_id res chain seq x y z
N MET A 1 18.25 -22.96 -7.15
CA MET A 1 17.35 -21.86 -7.61
C MET A 1 17.70 -20.50 -7.04
N ILE A 2 17.64 -20.19 -5.73
CA ILE A 2 18.02 -18.83 -5.25
C ILE A 2 19.49 -18.52 -5.50
N ALA A 3 20.39 -19.47 -5.22
CA ALA A 3 21.80 -19.35 -5.58
C ALA A 3 21.97 -19.14 -7.10
N GLU A 4 21.14 -19.80 -7.90
CA GLU A 4 21.15 -19.65 -9.37
C GLU A 4 20.61 -18.27 -9.80
N LEU A 5 19.50 -17.80 -9.25
CA LEU A 5 18.98 -16.45 -9.49
C LEU A 5 19.97 -15.38 -9.03
N MET A 6 20.67 -15.59 -7.90
CA MET A 6 21.74 -14.70 -7.42
C MET A 6 22.97 -14.72 -8.32
N ARG A 7 23.24 -15.85 -9.00
CA ARG A 7 24.32 -15.99 -9.99
C ARG A 7 23.94 -15.37 -11.34
N LEU A 8 22.68 -15.51 -11.76
CA LEU A 8 22.12 -15.04 -13.03
C LEU A 8 21.87 -13.53 -13.02
N TYR A 9 21.28 -13.00 -11.95
CA TYR A 9 20.98 -11.57 -11.86
C TYR A 9 22.15 -10.80 -11.24
N LYS A 10 22.98 -10.22 -12.10
CA LYS A 10 24.05 -9.29 -11.69
C LYS A 10 23.50 -8.00 -11.04
N SER A 11 22.27 -7.62 -11.39
CA SER A 11 21.54 -6.53 -10.73
C SER A 11 20.62 -7.08 -9.64
N LYS A 12 20.88 -6.65 -8.40
CA LYS A 12 20.08 -6.97 -7.21
C LYS A 12 18.62 -6.49 -7.31
N GLU A 13 18.35 -5.45 -8.10
CA GLU A 13 16.98 -4.96 -8.37
C GLU A 13 16.19 -5.95 -9.24
N SER A 14 16.85 -6.49 -10.27
CA SER A 14 16.26 -7.51 -11.15
C SER A 14 15.94 -8.78 -10.36
N LEU A 15 16.85 -9.19 -9.47
CA LEU A 15 16.63 -10.29 -8.53
C LEU A 15 15.41 -10.06 -7.62
N ILE A 16 15.26 -8.85 -7.06
CA ILE A 16 14.12 -8.50 -6.18
C ILE A 16 12.79 -8.50 -6.95
N LEU A 17 12.78 -8.00 -8.19
CA LEU A 17 11.60 -7.99 -9.05
C LEU A 17 11.15 -9.41 -9.43
N THR A 18 12.10 -10.28 -9.79
CA THR A 18 11.82 -11.69 -10.09
C THR A 18 11.31 -12.45 -8.86
N LEU A 19 11.91 -12.23 -7.68
CA LEU A 19 11.43 -12.81 -6.43
C LEU A 19 10.02 -12.30 -6.03
N ASN A 20 9.69 -11.04 -6.34
CA ASN A 20 8.35 -10.49 -6.15
C ASN A 20 7.30 -11.15 -7.05
N ALA A 21 7.67 -11.43 -8.31
CA ALA A 21 6.81 -12.13 -9.26
C ALA A 21 6.55 -13.57 -8.81
N LEU A 22 7.62 -14.30 -8.43
CA LEU A 22 7.54 -15.64 -7.86
C LEU A 22 6.63 -15.67 -6.62
N CYS A 23 6.84 -14.75 -5.66
CA CYS A 23 6.00 -14.64 -4.46
C CYS A 23 4.51 -14.43 -4.79
N LYS A 24 4.18 -13.63 -5.81
CA LYS A 24 2.77 -13.39 -6.20
C LYS A 24 2.13 -14.63 -6.82
N MET A 25 2.88 -15.40 -7.60
CA MET A 25 2.39 -16.60 -8.27
C MET A 25 2.23 -17.79 -7.31
N VAL A 26 3.18 -17.98 -6.38
CA VAL A 26 3.14 -19.11 -5.43
C VAL A 26 2.26 -18.89 -4.21
N LYS A 27 1.81 -17.64 -3.94
CA LYS A 27 1.02 -17.25 -2.76
C LYS A 27 -0.20 -18.14 -2.50
N ASN A 28 -0.83 -18.65 -3.56
CA ASN A 28 -2.05 -19.45 -3.48
C ASN A 28 -1.83 -20.95 -3.72
N ARG A 29 -0.67 -21.37 -4.26
CA ARG A 29 -0.42 -22.77 -4.68
C ARG A 29 0.60 -23.49 -3.80
N PHE A 30 1.62 -22.81 -3.25
CA PHE A 30 2.69 -23.43 -2.47
C PHE A 30 3.10 -22.55 -1.28
N ARG A 31 2.47 -22.80 -0.13
CA ARG A 31 2.52 -21.93 1.06
C ARG A 31 3.92 -21.82 1.69
N ASP A 32 4.65 -22.92 1.74
CA ASP A 32 5.97 -22.99 2.36
C ASP A 32 7.04 -22.36 1.46
N ALA A 33 6.95 -22.59 0.14
CA ALA A 33 7.78 -21.92 -0.86
C ALA A 33 7.55 -20.41 -0.86
N PHE A 34 6.30 -19.97 -0.74
CA PHE A 34 5.97 -18.56 -0.53
C PHE A 34 6.61 -17.98 0.75
N GLY A 35 6.57 -18.73 1.85
CA GLY A 35 7.24 -18.36 3.10
C GLY A 35 8.74 -18.16 2.92
N TYR A 36 9.41 -19.13 2.28
CA TYR A 36 10.83 -19.12 2.02
C TYR A 36 11.26 -17.98 1.07
N TYR A 37 10.59 -17.80 -0.07
CA TYR A 37 10.91 -16.71 -1.00
C TYR A 37 10.64 -15.33 -0.40
N ASN A 38 9.57 -15.18 0.36
CA ASN A 38 9.30 -13.91 1.04
C ASN A 38 10.32 -13.62 2.15
N ALA A 39 10.85 -14.65 2.82
CA ALA A 39 11.93 -14.50 3.81
C ALA A 39 13.23 -14.05 3.13
N VAL A 40 13.65 -14.70 2.04
CA VAL A 40 14.85 -14.30 1.29
C VAL A 40 14.69 -12.91 0.66
N ARG A 41 13.53 -12.61 0.09
CA ARG A 41 13.21 -11.27 -0.41
C ARG A 41 13.33 -10.22 0.71
N LYS A 42 12.85 -10.51 1.91
CA LYS A 42 12.99 -9.61 3.07
C LYS A 42 14.46 -9.44 3.46
N VAL A 43 15.26 -10.49 3.45
CA VAL A 43 16.71 -10.42 3.76
C VAL A 43 17.45 -9.61 2.70
N LEU A 44 17.22 -9.85 1.40
CA LEU A 44 17.81 -9.09 0.30
C LEU A 44 17.36 -7.63 0.28
N SER A 45 16.09 -7.37 0.61
CA SER A 45 15.56 -6.02 0.80
C SER A 45 16.17 -5.31 2.01
N LYS A 46 16.54 -6.05 3.07
CA LYS A 46 17.28 -5.51 4.22
C LYS A 46 18.73 -5.18 3.83
N GLN A 47 19.38 -5.99 3.00
CA GLN A 47 20.73 -5.72 2.48
C GLN A 47 20.79 -4.54 1.50
N ASN A 48 19.65 -4.05 0.98
CA ASN A 48 19.57 -2.83 0.15
C ASN A 48 19.20 -1.59 0.95
N LYS A 49 18.96 -1.74 2.25
CA LYS A 49 19.41 -0.67 3.11
C LYS A 49 20.94 -0.79 3.04
N SER A 50 21.59 0.17 2.40
CA SER A 50 22.92 0.57 2.86
C SER A 50 22.91 0.65 4.40
N GLU A 51 24.04 0.87 5.04
CA GLU A 51 23.99 1.72 6.22
C GLU A 51 23.43 3.09 5.80
N LYS A 52 22.13 3.18 5.46
CA LYS A 52 21.34 4.28 5.93
C LYS A 52 21.57 4.18 7.42
N LEU A 53 22.39 5.07 7.96
CA LEU A 53 22.08 5.61 9.27
C LEU A 53 20.56 5.73 9.27
N ASP A 54 19.88 5.11 10.25
CA ASP A 54 18.42 5.01 10.33
C ASP A 54 17.71 6.39 10.37
N ASN A 55 18.46 7.46 10.07
CA ASN A 55 18.37 8.86 10.34
C ASN A 55 18.32 9.78 9.11
N GLU A 56 18.56 9.30 7.88
CA GLU A 56 18.63 10.18 6.70
C GLU A 56 17.56 9.89 5.62
N LEU A 57 16.76 10.92 5.33
CA LEU A 57 15.84 10.96 4.18
C LEU A 57 16.65 11.09 2.88
N THR A 58 16.26 10.43 1.80
CA THR A 58 16.88 10.75 0.49
C THR A 58 16.51 12.17 0.07
N PRO A 59 17.30 12.86 -0.77
CA PRO A 59 16.95 14.20 -1.28
C PRO A 59 15.57 14.27 -1.96
N GLU A 60 15.08 13.15 -2.50
CA GLU A 60 13.74 13.05 -3.09
C GLU A 60 12.64 12.85 -2.03
N GLU A 61 12.96 12.18 -0.93
CA GLU A 61 12.09 12.08 0.24
C GLU A 61 12.02 13.46 0.93
N GLU A 62 13.14 14.15 1.15
CA GLU A 62 13.18 15.51 1.73
C GLU A 62 12.29 16.50 0.99
N LYS A 63 12.31 16.50 -0.35
CA LYS A 63 11.42 17.36 -1.15
C LYS A 63 9.93 17.11 -0.86
N LYS A 64 9.57 15.87 -0.48
CA LYS A 64 8.19 15.46 -0.20
C LYS A 64 7.74 15.76 1.23
N TYR A 65 8.64 15.77 2.20
CA TYR A 65 8.29 16.07 3.59
C TYR A 65 8.23 17.58 3.87
N ILE A 66 7.53 17.92 4.94
CA ILE A 66 7.43 19.28 5.51
C ILE A 66 7.89 19.21 6.96
N SER A 67 8.34 20.32 7.53
CA SER A 67 8.75 20.34 8.95
C SER A 67 7.56 20.12 9.89
N TYR A 68 7.82 19.79 11.15
CA TYR A 68 6.77 19.69 12.16
C TYR A 68 6.07 21.04 12.38
N GLU A 69 6.82 22.14 12.44
CA GLU A 69 6.28 23.49 12.58
C GLU A 69 5.42 23.85 11.36
N GLU A 70 5.89 23.51 10.16
CA GLU A 70 5.13 23.71 8.93
C GLU A 70 3.82 22.91 8.97
N LEU A 71 3.88 21.63 9.37
CA LEU A 71 2.70 20.76 9.54
C LEU A 71 1.69 21.35 10.52
N MET A 72 2.14 21.78 11.71
CA MET A 72 1.30 22.39 12.75
C MET A 72 0.74 23.75 12.33
N SER A 73 1.40 24.45 11.40
CA SER A 73 0.92 25.73 10.85
C SER A 73 -0.25 25.57 9.87
N VAL A 74 -0.41 24.41 9.22
CA VAL A 74 -1.41 24.22 8.14
C VAL A 74 -2.84 24.53 8.59
N PRO A 75 -3.35 23.99 9.72
CA PRO A 75 -4.67 24.39 10.23
C PRO A 75 -4.76 25.88 10.57
N GLN A 76 -3.66 26.49 11.06
CA GLN A 76 -3.64 27.91 11.41
C GLN A 76 -3.73 28.83 10.19
N LYS A 77 -3.20 28.41 9.04
CA LYS A 77 -3.40 29.12 7.76
C LYS A 77 -4.89 29.21 7.42
N VAL A 78 -5.64 28.12 7.61
CA VAL A 78 -7.10 28.11 7.37
C VAL A 78 -7.83 28.97 8.39
N LYS A 79 -7.47 28.86 9.67
CA LYS A 79 -8.02 29.69 10.74
C LYS A 79 -7.82 31.17 10.44
N LYS A 80 -6.63 31.57 9.99
CA LYS A 80 -6.33 32.95 9.60
C LYS A 80 -7.24 33.43 8.47
N ILE A 81 -7.42 32.62 7.41
CA ILE A 81 -8.35 32.97 6.31
C ILE A 81 -9.77 33.18 6.83
N LEU A 82 -10.25 32.32 7.76
CA LEU A 82 -11.57 32.45 8.38
C LEU A 82 -11.69 33.77 9.16
N MET A 83 -10.72 34.06 10.04
CA MET A 83 -10.70 35.29 10.84
C MET A 83 -10.60 36.54 9.96
N ASP A 84 -9.69 36.56 8.98
CA ASP A 84 -9.46 37.71 8.11
C ASP A 84 -10.67 38.01 7.20
N THR A 85 -11.42 36.98 6.80
CA THR A 85 -12.54 37.13 5.86
C THR A 85 -13.90 37.29 6.55
N TYR A 86 -14.10 36.63 7.70
CA TYR A 86 -15.41 36.53 8.38
C TYR A 86 -15.39 37.04 9.82
N GLY A 87 -14.24 37.42 10.37
CA GLY A 87 -14.08 37.90 11.75
C GLY A 87 -14.00 36.78 12.79
N GLU A 88 -14.72 35.68 12.58
CA GLU A 88 -14.74 34.54 13.49
C GLU A 88 -14.62 33.20 12.77
N VAL A 89 -14.19 32.17 13.51
CA VAL A 89 -14.13 30.79 12.99
C VAL A 89 -15.53 30.20 12.88
N PHE A 90 -16.36 30.35 13.91
CA PHE A 90 -17.69 29.75 14.01
C PHE A 90 -18.77 30.84 14.13
N LEU A 91 -19.36 31.20 13.00
CA LEU A 91 -20.39 32.22 12.92
C LEU A 91 -21.68 31.76 13.60
N SER A 92 -22.37 32.68 14.25
CA SER A 92 -23.74 32.49 14.71
C SER A 92 -24.71 32.37 13.53
N ASN A 93 -25.92 31.85 13.79
CA ASN A 93 -27.01 31.80 12.80
C ASN A 93 -27.26 33.19 12.17
N ASN A 94 -27.29 34.23 13.00
CA ASN A 94 -27.53 35.61 12.58
C ASN A 94 -26.44 36.17 11.66
N GLU A 95 -25.20 35.72 11.80
CA GLU A 95 -24.10 36.14 10.92
C GLU A 95 -24.10 35.33 9.63
N LEU A 96 -24.36 34.02 9.74
CA LEU A 96 -24.46 33.13 8.59
C LEU A 96 -25.59 33.53 7.64
N SER A 97 -26.74 33.95 8.17
CA SER A 97 -27.91 34.38 7.39
C SER A 97 -27.68 35.68 6.62
N LYS A 98 -26.70 36.50 7.03
CA LYS A 98 -26.28 37.72 6.30
C LYS A 98 -25.41 37.40 5.08
N LEU A 99 -24.83 36.20 5.00
CA LEU A 99 -24.00 35.81 3.87
C LEU A 99 -24.85 35.40 2.67
N THR A 100 -24.41 35.76 1.46
CA THR A 100 -24.99 35.20 0.24
C THR A 100 -24.76 33.69 0.19
N LYS A 101 -25.61 32.95 -0.54
CA LYS A 101 -25.48 31.48 -0.68
C LYS A 101 -24.07 31.04 -1.09
N ALA A 102 -23.45 31.76 -2.03
CA ALA A 102 -22.08 31.46 -2.48
C ALA A 102 -21.03 31.68 -1.37
N LYS A 103 -21.14 32.80 -0.64
CA LYS A 103 -20.23 33.10 0.49
C LYS A 103 -20.42 32.13 1.64
N SER A 104 -21.66 31.79 1.98
CA SER A 104 -21.99 30.79 3.00
C SER A 104 -21.37 29.42 2.67
N LEU A 105 -21.48 28.95 1.43
CA LEU A 105 -20.84 27.70 1.01
C LEU A 105 -19.30 27.76 1.06
N ALA A 106 -18.71 28.88 0.67
CA ALA A 106 -17.26 29.07 0.76
C ALA A 106 -16.77 29.07 2.22
N TYR A 107 -17.50 29.77 3.10
CA TYR A 107 -17.29 29.76 4.54
C TYR A 107 -17.34 28.35 5.12
N LEU A 108 -18.42 27.60 4.85
CA LEU A 108 -18.59 26.22 5.34
C LEU A 108 -17.45 25.29 4.91
N ARG A 109 -16.99 25.41 3.66
CA ARG A 109 -15.81 24.66 3.19
C ARG A 109 -14.59 24.97 4.03
N LEU A 110 -14.32 26.24 4.34
CA LEU A 110 -13.18 26.64 5.16
C LEU A 110 -13.29 26.11 6.60
N VAL A 111 -14.48 26.18 7.22
CA VAL A 111 -14.71 25.65 8.56
C VAL A 111 -14.45 24.15 8.61
N PHE A 112 -15.01 23.39 7.67
CA PHE A 112 -14.84 21.94 7.63
C PHE A 112 -13.39 21.53 7.29
N ASP A 113 -12.74 22.26 6.39
CA ASP A 113 -11.32 22.08 6.08
C ASP A 113 -10.45 22.32 7.33
N TYR A 114 -10.74 23.40 8.09
CA TYR A 114 -10.02 23.75 9.32
C TYR A 114 -10.13 22.65 10.38
N VAL A 115 -11.35 22.22 10.72
CA VAL A 115 -11.57 21.17 11.74
C VAL A 115 -10.94 19.85 11.30
N THR A 116 -11.10 19.49 10.01
CA THR A 116 -10.48 18.28 9.44
C THR A 116 -8.96 18.32 9.58
N LEU A 117 -8.32 19.40 9.14
CA LEU A 117 -6.86 19.53 9.23
C LEU A 117 -6.38 19.55 10.67
N TYR A 118 -7.05 20.28 11.56
CA TYR A 118 -6.69 20.37 12.97
C TYR A 118 -6.64 19.00 13.62
N LEU A 119 -7.72 18.22 13.52
CA LEU A 119 -7.80 16.88 14.13
C LEU A 119 -6.77 15.90 13.53
N ASN A 120 -6.56 15.92 12.21
CA ASN A 120 -5.63 15.00 11.56
C ASN A 120 -4.15 15.34 11.84
N VAL A 121 -3.84 16.59 12.14
CA VAL A 121 -2.48 17.05 12.48
C VAL A 121 -2.16 16.87 13.96
N HIS A 122 -3.09 17.24 14.86
CA HIS A 122 -2.86 17.16 16.31
C HIS A 122 -3.02 15.73 16.83
N TYR A 123 -3.86 14.94 16.16
CA TYR A 123 -4.10 13.54 16.49
C TYR A 123 -3.98 12.68 15.23
N PRO A 124 -2.74 12.44 14.78
CA PRO A 124 -2.45 11.64 13.58
C PRO A 124 -2.62 10.15 13.91
N LEU A 125 -3.82 9.74 14.27
CA LEU A 125 -4.10 8.40 14.79
C LEU A 125 -4.20 7.38 13.64
N ARG A 126 -4.05 6.09 13.97
CA ARG A 126 -4.30 4.97 13.03
C ARG A 126 -5.79 4.73 12.72
N LEU A 127 -6.62 5.76 12.82
CA LEU A 127 -8.06 5.76 12.54
C LEU A 127 -8.39 6.69 11.36
N VAL A 128 -9.61 6.57 10.86
CA VAL A 128 -10.16 7.49 9.85
C VAL A 128 -11.20 8.37 10.54
N TRP A 129 -10.92 9.66 10.72
CA TRP A 129 -11.74 10.57 11.56
C TRP A 129 -13.24 10.60 11.21
N PRO A 130 -13.66 10.50 9.94
CA PRO A 130 -15.06 10.30 9.56
C PRO A 130 -15.78 9.11 10.22
N THR A 131 -15.06 8.15 10.81
CA THR A 131 -15.65 6.99 11.51
C THR A 131 -16.04 7.25 12.96
N VAL A 132 -15.74 8.44 13.49
CA VAL A 132 -15.99 8.76 14.90
C VAL A 132 -17.43 9.24 15.08
N TYR A 133 -18.20 8.45 15.81
CA TYR A 133 -19.57 8.77 16.21
C TYR A 133 -19.58 9.66 17.46
N LEU A 134 -20.64 10.47 17.60
CA LEU A 134 -20.87 11.34 18.77
C LEU A 134 -21.69 10.65 19.86
N ARG A 135 -22.02 9.36 19.66
CA ARG A 135 -22.69 8.50 20.63
C ARG A 135 -21.98 7.14 20.67
N PRO A 136 -22.04 6.42 21.80
CA PRO A 136 -21.54 5.05 21.88
C PRO A 136 -22.16 4.18 20.79
N VAL A 137 -21.32 3.39 20.12
CA VAL A 137 -21.72 2.46 19.07
C VAL A 137 -20.96 1.15 19.23
N ASP A 138 -21.63 0.03 18.98
CA ASP A 138 -21.02 -1.28 19.06
C ASP A 138 -19.95 -1.45 17.98
N ALA A 139 -18.75 -1.87 18.39
CA ALA A 139 -17.59 -2.09 17.52
C ALA A 139 -17.18 -0.88 16.65
N GLY A 140 -17.65 0.34 16.98
CA GLY A 140 -17.32 1.57 16.27
C GLY A 140 -16.49 2.54 17.12
N ASN A 141 -15.86 3.51 16.46
CA ASN A 141 -15.13 4.57 17.17
C ASN A 141 -16.12 5.64 17.61
N TYR A 142 -16.00 6.15 18.83
CA TYR A 142 -16.88 7.22 19.30
C TYR A 142 -16.18 8.16 20.28
N LEU A 143 -16.70 9.38 20.38
CA LEU A 143 -16.26 10.38 21.35
C LEU A 143 -17.29 10.48 22.48
N GLN A 144 -16.84 10.37 23.73
CA GLN A 144 -17.65 10.53 24.92
C GLN A 144 -16.95 11.45 25.92
N GLY A 145 -17.47 12.66 26.11
CA GLY A 145 -16.80 13.69 26.91
C GLY A 145 -15.43 14.00 26.30
N THR A 146 -14.36 13.86 27.08
CA THR A 146 -12.98 14.06 26.61
C THR A 146 -12.35 12.79 26.00
N LYS A 147 -13.02 11.65 26.13
CA LYS A 147 -12.46 10.34 25.79
C LYS A 147 -12.85 9.90 24.39
N LEU A 148 -11.85 9.69 23.55
CA LEU A 148 -11.99 9.08 22.24
C LEU A 148 -11.80 7.56 22.36
N HIS A 149 -12.88 6.82 22.16
CA HIS A 149 -12.91 5.37 22.17
C HIS A 149 -12.63 4.81 20.78
N LEU A 150 -11.59 4.00 20.68
CA LEU A 150 -11.06 3.42 19.46
C LEU A 150 -11.29 1.91 19.44
N ASN A 151 -12.47 1.51 18.95
CA ASN A 151 -12.86 0.10 18.85
C ASN A 151 -12.66 -0.47 17.44
N ASN A 152 -12.38 0.38 16.45
CA ASN A 152 -12.18 -0.04 15.06
C ASN A 152 -11.09 0.77 14.38
N PHE A 153 -9.89 0.17 14.31
CA PHE A 153 -8.75 0.74 13.61
C PHE A 153 -7.84 -0.39 13.09
N LYS A 154 -6.89 -0.04 12.20
CA LYS A 154 -6.10 -1.02 11.41
C LYS A 154 -5.44 -2.13 12.25
N ASN A 155 -5.08 -1.86 13.50
CA ASN A 155 -4.36 -2.78 14.38
C ASN A 155 -5.13 -3.18 15.64
N VAL A 156 -6.45 -2.95 15.69
CA VAL A 156 -7.27 -3.25 16.87
C VAL A 156 -7.17 -4.72 17.30
N ARG A 157 -7.02 -5.66 16.35
CA ARG A 157 -6.85 -7.10 16.66
C ARG A 157 -5.57 -7.43 17.43
N LEU A 158 -4.54 -6.58 17.33
CA LEU A 158 -3.26 -6.79 18.00
C LEU A 158 -3.17 -6.03 19.32
N MET A 159 -3.77 -4.83 19.39
CA MET A 159 -3.65 -3.92 20.54
C MET A 159 -4.89 -3.87 21.43
N GLY A 160 -6.00 -4.50 21.02
CA GLY A 160 -7.29 -4.34 21.66
C GLY A 160 -7.90 -2.95 21.41
N ALA A 161 -9.07 -2.72 22.02
CA ALA A 161 -9.69 -1.40 22.05
C ALA A 161 -8.81 -0.42 22.84
N GLN A 162 -8.78 0.83 22.39
CA GLN A 162 -7.95 1.88 22.97
C GLN A 162 -8.81 3.07 23.36
N VAL A 163 -8.42 3.79 24.41
CA VAL A 163 -9.08 5.02 24.84
C VAL A 163 -8.04 6.11 24.93
N ILE A 164 -8.27 7.20 24.20
CA ILE A 164 -7.37 8.36 24.16
C ILE A 164 -8.09 9.54 24.79
N ASP A 165 -7.45 10.20 25.74
CA ASP A 165 -7.95 11.46 26.30
C ASP A 165 -7.51 12.61 25.41
N LEU A 166 -8.46 13.40 24.93
CA LEU A 166 -8.20 14.59 24.12
C LEU A 166 -7.91 15.78 25.03
N ASP A 167 -6.99 16.65 24.60
CA ASP A 167 -6.62 17.82 25.37
C ASP A 167 -7.76 18.86 25.39
N GLY A 168 -7.71 19.76 26.38
CA GLY A 168 -8.76 20.77 26.58
C GLY A 168 -8.93 21.73 25.40
N SER A 169 -7.87 22.03 24.65
CA SER A 169 -7.96 22.92 23.48
C SER A 169 -8.70 22.24 22.32
N THR A 170 -8.45 20.96 22.11
CA THR A 170 -9.11 20.12 21.11
C THR A 170 -10.57 19.89 21.48
N ILE A 171 -10.86 19.62 22.77
CA ILE A 171 -12.25 19.48 23.24
C ILE A 171 -13.02 20.79 23.13
N ASN A 172 -12.40 21.91 23.45
CA ASN A 172 -13.02 23.22 23.26
C ASN A 172 -13.34 23.49 21.77
N LEU A 173 -12.41 23.18 20.86
CA LEU A 173 -12.64 23.27 19.42
C LEU A 173 -13.82 22.40 18.98
N ILE A 174 -13.85 21.14 19.41
CA ILE A 174 -14.93 20.19 19.09
C ILE A 174 -16.26 20.71 19.64
N ALA A 175 -16.30 21.19 20.89
CA ALA A 175 -17.51 21.72 21.51
C ALA A 175 -18.06 22.94 20.74
N GLN A 176 -17.20 23.89 20.38
CA GLN A 176 -17.59 25.05 19.57
C GLN A 176 -18.07 24.63 18.18
N PHE A 177 -17.42 23.66 17.57
CA PHE A 177 -17.83 23.14 16.27
C PHE A 177 -19.21 22.45 16.32
N LEU A 178 -19.45 21.61 17.33
CA LEU A 178 -20.75 20.97 17.52
C LEU A 178 -21.85 21.98 17.84
N HIS A 179 -21.54 23.00 18.66
CA HIS A 179 -22.45 24.11 18.92
C HIS A 179 -22.79 24.86 17.63
N PHE A 180 -21.80 25.12 16.77
CA PHE A 180 -22.01 25.70 15.44
C PHE A 180 -22.93 24.85 14.55
N LEU A 181 -22.69 23.53 14.47
CA LEU A 181 -23.54 22.63 13.68
C LEU A 181 -24.99 22.63 14.18
N ILE A 182 -25.19 22.58 15.50
CA ILE A 182 -26.52 22.48 16.10
C ILE A 182 -27.25 23.82 16.06
N ASN A 183 -26.63 24.89 16.55
CA ASN A 183 -27.30 26.16 16.78
C ASN A 183 -27.22 27.12 15.59
N SER A 184 -26.13 27.07 14.80
CA SER A 184 -25.99 27.92 13.62
C SER A 184 -26.51 27.26 12.33
N LEU A 185 -26.28 25.95 12.15
CA LEU A 185 -26.75 25.21 10.96
C LEU A 185 -28.06 24.44 11.16
N GLY A 186 -28.56 24.34 12.39
CA GLY A 186 -29.79 23.59 12.69
C GLY A 186 -29.65 22.09 12.44
N GLN A 187 -28.43 21.54 12.52
CA GLN A 187 -28.15 20.13 12.22
C GLN A 187 -28.01 19.30 13.49
N THR A 188 -28.37 18.02 13.42
CA THR A 188 -28.15 17.06 14.49
C THR A 188 -27.05 16.07 14.10
N PRO A 189 -25.77 16.37 14.40
CA PRO A 189 -24.67 15.52 13.97
C PRO A 189 -24.68 14.18 14.71
N THR A 190 -24.50 13.10 13.94
CA THR A 190 -24.25 11.74 14.44
C THR A 190 -22.76 11.39 14.39
N LYS A 191 -22.03 11.99 13.46
CA LYS A 191 -20.57 11.86 13.29
C LYS A 191 -19.86 13.19 13.50
N LEU A 192 -18.61 13.09 13.93
CA LEU A 192 -17.79 14.25 14.27
C LEU A 192 -17.39 15.09 13.04
N LEU A 193 -16.98 14.47 11.93
CA LEU A 193 -16.51 15.21 10.75
C LEU A 193 -17.59 15.41 9.68
N TRP A 194 -17.58 16.62 9.12
CA TRP A 194 -18.51 17.10 8.11
C TRP A 194 -17.75 17.64 6.90
N ARG A 195 -18.44 17.72 5.76
CA ARG A 195 -17.92 18.29 4.51
C ARG A 195 -19.02 18.99 3.74
N VAL A 196 -18.63 19.78 2.73
CA VAL A 196 -19.56 20.23 1.69
C VAL A 196 -19.45 19.28 0.49
N TYR A 197 -20.54 18.60 0.15
CA TYR A 197 -20.64 17.75 -1.04
C TYR A 197 -21.87 18.12 -1.85
N ASN A 198 -21.73 18.21 -3.18
CA ASN A 198 -22.80 18.68 -4.07
C ASN A 198 -23.47 19.97 -3.54
N ASN A 199 -22.64 20.94 -3.11
CA ASN A 199 -23.08 22.22 -2.53
C ASN A 199 -24.00 22.11 -1.31
N SER A 200 -23.95 21.00 -0.58
CA SER A 200 -24.69 20.80 0.66
C SER A 200 -23.75 20.38 1.78
N PRO A 201 -23.83 21.00 2.98
CA PRO A 201 -23.11 20.53 4.15
C PRO A 201 -23.71 19.20 4.63
N GLY A 202 -22.86 18.25 4.98
CA GLY A 202 -23.29 16.96 5.49
C GLY A 202 -22.14 16.14 6.05
N GLU A 203 -22.49 15.03 6.67
CA GLU A 203 -21.53 14.05 7.15
C GLU A 203 -20.80 13.36 5.99
N TYR A 204 -19.72 12.65 6.31
CA TYR A 204 -19.09 11.75 5.35
C TYR A 204 -19.91 10.45 5.21
N ASP A 205 -20.46 10.23 4.02
CA ASP A 205 -21.22 9.02 3.68
C ASP A 205 -20.37 7.75 3.68
N SER A 206 -19.10 7.88 3.23
CA SER A 206 -18.15 6.76 3.19
C SER A 206 -16.74 7.20 3.56
N ASN A 207 -15.98 6.24 4.11
CA ASN A 207 -14.55 6.42 4.41
C ASN A 207 -13.70 6.39 3.13
N ASN A 208 -14.27 5.88 2.04
CA ASN A 208 -13.58 5.71 0.76
C ASN A 208 -13.23 7.09 0.20
N GLY A 209 -11.94 7.30 -0.05
CA GLY A 209 -11.43 8.56 -0.60
C GLY A 209 -11.11 9.64 0.44
N PHE A 210 -11.37 9.45 1.74
CA PHE A 210 -10.97 10.45 2.76
C PHE A 210 -9.47 10.73 2.73
N SER A 211 -8.63 9.71 2.54
CA SER A 211 -7.18 9.87 2.36
C SER A 211 -6.83 10.78 1.17
N SER A 212 -7.61 10.71 0.08
CA SER A 212 -7.44 11.59 -1.08
C SER A 212 -7.91 13.02 -0.75
N THR A 213 -9.03 13.16 -0.04
CA THR A 213 -9.50 14.47 0.44
C THR A 213 -8.45 15.15 1.31
N LEU A 214 -7.93 14.46 2.33
CA LEU A 214 -6.89 15.00 3.20
C LEU A 214 -5.65 15.41 2.41
N SER A 215 -5.19 14.57 1.48
CA SER A 215 -4.05 14.89 0.63
C SER A 215 -4.28 16.16 -0.21
N LYS A 216 -5.48 16.32 -0.78
CA LYS A 216 -5.87 17.53 -1.53
C LYS A 216 -5.93 18.78 -0.65
N LEU A 217 -6.37 18.66 0.61
CA LEU A 217 -6.35 19.79 1.56
C LEU A 217 -4.92 20.27 1.82
N PHE A 218 -3.97 19.36 1.99
CA PHE A 218 -2.56 19.73 2.14
C PHE A 218 -1.98 20.40 0.88
N VAL A 219 -2.35 19.93 -0.32
CA VAL A 219 -1.97 20.64 -1.55
C VAL A 219 -2.56 22.06 -1.57
N LYS A 220 -3.83 22.22 -1.19
CA LYS A 220 -4.53 23.52 -1.18
C LYS A 220 -3.87 24.54 -0.25
N TYR A 221 -3.45 24.14 0.96
CA TYR A 221 -2.97 25.07 1.99
C TYR A 221 -1.45 25.08 2.17
N ASN A 222 -0.75 24.09 1.62
CA ASN A 222 0.70 23.95 1.78
C ASN A 222 1.45 23.61 0.48
N GLY A 223 0.75 23.46 -0.66
CA GLY A 223 1.36 23.17 -1.96
C GLY A 223 1.91 21.75 -2.13
N LYS A 224 2.00 20.96 -1.06
CA LYS A 224 2.53 19.59 -1.09
C LYS A 224 1.48 18.57 -0.66
N PRO A 225 1.35 17.42 -1.36
CA PRO A 225 0.45 16.36 -0.95
C PRO A 225 0.99 15.65 0.28
N MET A 226 0.17 15.52 1.32
CA MET A 226 0.50 14.75 2.51
C MET A 226 -0.41 13.52 2.65
N SER A 227 0.19 12.38 2.99
CA SER A 227 -0.55 11.19 3.40
C SER A 227 -0.62 11.10 4.93
N MET A 228 -1.64 10.41 5.45
CA MET A 228 -1.76 10.16 6.89
C MET A 228 -0.54 9.41 7.47
N ASN A 229 0.15 8.60 6.67
CA ASN A 229 1.41 8.00 7.12
C ASN A 229 2.51 9.05 7.27
N MET A 230 2.66 9.97 6.29
CA MET A 230 3.68 11.02 6.34
C MET A 230 3.48 11.97 7.52
N ILE A 231 2.22 12.37 7.77
CA ILE A 231 1.85 13.20 8.94
C ILE A 231 2.28 12.50 10.23
N ARG A 232 1.91 11.21 10.38
CA ARG A 232 2.36 10.38 11.51
C ARG A 232 3.87 10.33 11.65
N HIS A 233 4.58 10.09 10.55
CA HIS A 233 6.03 10.06 10.54
C HIS A 233 6.63 11.36 11.10
N ILE A 234 6.15 12.53 10.66
CA ILE A 234 6.65 13.82 11.14
C ILE A 234 6.40 13.99 12.64
N VAL A 235 5.18 13.72 13.11
CA VAL A 235 4.81 13.90 14.52
C VAL A 235 5.55 12.91 15.43
N GLU A 236 5.65 11.64 15.02
CA GLU A 236 6.38 10.61 15.76
C GLU A 236 7.88 10.94 15.86
N SER A 237 8.50 11.36 14.76
CA SER A 237 9.89 11.77 14.75
C SER A 237 10.14 12.98 15.66
N HIS A 238 9.32 14.02 15.58
CA HIS A 238 9.43 15.19 16.47
C HIS A 238 9.32 14.80 17.95
N LEU A 239 8.39 13.91 18.28
CA LEU A 239 8.19 13.43 19.64
C LEU A 239 9.40 12.68 20.18
N ILE A 240 9.94 11.73 19.40
CA ILE A 240 11.12 10.92 19.77
C ILE A 240 12.35 11.81 19.94
N GLN A 241 12.49 12.84 19.10
CA GLN A 241 13.61 13.79 19.15
C GLN A 241 13.50 14.83 20.27
N SER A 242 12.36 14.92 20.95
CA SER A 242 12.19 15.91 22.01
C SER A 242 13.11 15.62 23.22
N PRO A 243 13.73 16.65 23.83
CA PRO A 243 14.53 16.48 25.04
C PRO A 243 13.75 15.84 26.20
N THR A 244 12.43 16.07 26.22
CA THR A 244 11.51 15.48 27.19
C THR A 244 11.42 13.97 27.00
N TYR A 245 11.31 13.49 25.74
CA TYR A 245 11.25 12.06 25.45
C TYR A 245 12.53 11.33 25.88
N ALA A 246 13.70 11.95 25.74
CA ALA A 246 14.95 11.37 26.23
C ALA A 246 14.92 11.08 27.73
N LYS A 247 14.23 11.94 28.51
CA LYS A 247 14.09 11.85 29.97
C LYS A 247 13.00 10.88 30.45
N LEU A 248 12.14 10.40 29.55
CA LEU A 248 11.06 9.47 29.91
C LEU A 248 11.59 8.05 30.16
N THR A 249 10.99 7.37 31.14
CA THR A 249 11.20 5.95 31.39
C THR A 249 10.68 5.10 30.23
N ASN A 250 11.14 3.84 30.13
CA ASN A 250 10.65 2.92 29.09
C ASN A 250 9.14 2.68 29.17
N ARG A 251 8.55 2.74 30.37
CA ARG A 251 7.11 2.63 30.60
C ARG A 251 6.37 3.85 30.07
N GLU A 252 6.83 5.05 30.41
CA GLU A 252 6.22 6.30 29.91
C GLU A 252 6.38 6.46 28.40
N LYS A 253 7.53 6.04 27.84
CA LYS A 253 7.72 5.94 26.39
C LYS A 253 6.71 4.97 25.77
N HIS A 254 6.50 3.81 26.39
CA HIS A 254 5.51 2.85 25.92
C HIS A 254 4.09 3.41 25.95
N ASP A 255 3.70 4.09 27.03
CA ASP A 255 2.38 4.72 27.18
C ASP A 255 2.17 5.85 26.15
N LEU A 256 3.22 6.62 25.86
CA LEU A 256 3.23 7.66 24.84
C LEU A 256 3.07 7.09 23.42
N HIS A 257 3.80 6.01 23.10
CA HIS A 257 3.69 5.30 21.83
C HIS A 257 2.37 4.53 21.68
N ALA A 258 1.79 4.07 22.80
CA ALA A 258 0.47 3.46 22.84
C ALA A 258 -0.63 4.47 22.44
N LYS A 259 -0.51 5.74 22.86
CA LYS A 259 -1.41 6.83 22.41
C LYS A 259 -1.35 7.07 20.90
N LEU A 260 -0.20 6.84 20.27
CA LEU A 260 -0.06 6.91 18.81
C LEU A 260 -0.48 5.62 18.10
N LEU A 261 -0.80 4.55 18.84
CA LEU A 261 -1.21 3.21 18.37
C LEU A 261 -0.09 2.44 17.65
N HIS A 262 1.15 2.60 18.10
CA HIS A 262 2.36 1.99 17.53
C HIS A 262 3.16 1.24 18.61
N SER A 263 3.95 0.22 18.23
CA SER A 263 4.92 -0.41 19.14
C SER A 263 6.23 0.39 19.17
N THR A 264 6.83 0.53 20.35
CA THR A 264 8.11 1.24 20.56
C THR A 264 9.24 0.75 19.65
N PHE A 265 9.27 -0.55 19.37
CA PHE A 265 10.26 -1.16 18.48
C PHE A 265 10.09 -0.72 17.01
N ALA A 266 8.87 -0.75 16.48
CA ALA A 266 8.60 -0.27 15.12
C ALA A 266 8.83 1.24 15.01
N ALA A 267 8.66 1.96 16.13
CA ALA A 267 8.89 3.38 16.20
C ALA A 267 10.38 3.74 16.06
N ASN A 268 11.22 3.15 16.91
CA ASN A 268 12.65 3.45 16.89
C ASN A 268 13.33 3.06 15.56
N THR A 269 12.90 1.98 14.89
CA THR A 269 13.49 1.54 13.60
C THR A 269 12.97 2.32 12.37
N SER A 270 11.85 3.04 12.47
CA SER A 270 11.22 3.71 11.31
C SER A 270 11.28 5.23 11.34
N TYR A 271 11.39 5.85 12.53
CA TYR A 271 11.19 7.30 12.73
C TYR A 271 12.43 8.06 13.19
N ASN A 272 13.54 7.36 13.36
CA ASN A 272 14.85 7.95 13.55
C ASN A 272 15.31 8.77 12.33
N LYS A 273 14.68 8.55 11.16
CA LYS A 273 14.97 9.07 9.79
C LYS A 273 15.05 10.60 9.57
N ILE A 274 14.77 11.42 10.59
CA ILE A 274 14.82 12.89 10.49
C ILE A 274 15.93 13.45 11.39
N ALA A 275 16.92 12.64 11.74
CA ALA A 275 18.00 13.05 12.62
C ALA A 275 19.10 13.70 11.79
N ASN A 276 19.62 14.80 12.33
CA ASN A 276 20.80 15.54 11.89
C ASN A 276 20.54 16.65 10.87
N ARG A 277 20.11 17.80 11.38
CA ARG A 277 20.71 19.06 10.92
C ARG A 277 20.91 20.15 11.96
N SER A 278 20.52 19.96 13.22
CA SER A 278 20.65 21.04 14.21
C SER A 278 21.86 20.94 15.15
N THR A 279 22.50 19.76 15.34
CA THR A 279 23.51 19.63 16.41
C THR A 279 24.53 18.47 16.23
N ALA A 280 25.40 18.44 15.21
CA ALA A 280 26.55 17.54 15.25
C ALA A 280 27.80 18.15 14.56
N PRO A 281 28.96 18.24 15.26
CA PRO A 281 30.24 18.61 14.65
C PRO A 281 30.87 17.43 13.89
N GLU A 282 31.64 17.76 12.84
CA GLU A 282 32.42 16.82 12.02
C GLU A 282 33.44 16.05 12.88
N VAL A 283 33.44 14.72 12.79
CA VAL A 283 34.51 13.87 13.35
C VAL A 283 34.93 12.85 12.29
N SER A 284 36.24 12.78 12.08
CA SER A 284 36.98 12.00 11.09
C SER A 284 36.83 10.47 11.25
N GLU A 285 36.74 9.78 10.12
CA GLU A 285 36.66 8.32 9.99
C GLU A 285 38.02 7.64 10.27
N GLU A 286 38.04 6.63 11.14
CA GLU A 286 39.02 5.54 11.12
C GLU A 286 38.27 4.22 10.88
N ALA A 287 38.78 3.40 9.94
CA ALA A 287 38.15 2.18 9.46
C ALA A 287 38.45 0.95 10.35
N PRO A 288 37.47 0.06 10.65
CA PRO A 288 37.75 -1.20 11.33
C PRO A 288 37.94 -2.39 10.37
N ASP A 289 38.83 -3.28 10.81
CA ASP A 289 39.36 -4.50 10.17
C ASP A 289 38.32 -5.64 10.06
N PHE A 290 38.35 -6.38 8.94
CA PHE A 290 37.43 -7.48 8.61
C PHE A 290 38.17 -8.83 8.62
N SER A 291 38.01 -9.60 9.68
CA SER A 291 38.22 -11.06 9.65
C SER A 291 37.05 -11.79 10.32
N TYR A 292 36.46 -12.76 9.61
CA TYR A 292 35.42 -13.66 10.14
C TYR A 292 35.75 -15.10 9.75
N GLU A 293 35.85 -15.97 10.76
CA GLU A 293 35.86 -17.43 10.60
C GLU A 293 34.43 -17.97 10.38
N PRO A 294 34.23 -19.04 9.58
CA PRO A 294 32.90 -19.59 9.30
C PRO A 294 32.48 -20.64 10.32
N THR A 295 31.26 -20.52 10.85
CA THR A 295 30.60 -21.55 11.70
C THR A 295 29.64 -22.45 10.88
N PRO A 296 29.35 -23.69 11.36
CA PRO A 296 28.86 -24.79 10.52
C PRO A 296 27.35 -24.77 10.27
N GLN A 297 26.94 -25.27 9.09
CA GLN A 297 25.55 -25.47 8.68
C GLN A 297 24.85 -26.64 9.42
N PRO A 298 23.57 -26.50 9.81
CA PRO A 298 22.75 -27.62 10.26
C PRO A 298 22.08 -28.39 9.09
N PRO A 299 21.68 -29.66 9.31
CA PRO A 299 21.39 -30.62 8.24
C PRO A 299 20.00 -30.45 7.60
N SER A 300 19.92 -30.88 6.34
CA SER A 300 18.74 -30.79 5.47
C SER A 300 17.62 -31.76 5.85
N PRO A 301 16.34 -31.31 5.85
CA PRO A 301 15.19 -32.21 5.79
C PRO A 301 14.57 -32.30 4.38
N ALA A 302 14.47 -33.55 3.91
CA ALA A 302 13.55 -34.17 2.96
C ALA A 302 12.87 -33.34 1.85
N LEU A 303 13.14 -33.77 0.61
CA LEU A 303 12.47 -33.46 -0.66
C LEU A 303 10.94 -33.41 -0.56
N LYS A 304 10.36 -32.23 -0.75
CA LYS A 304 8.96 -32.03 -1.17
C LYS A 304 8.91 -30.90 -2.20
N HIS A 305 8.30 -31.18 -3.35
CA HIS A 305 8.27 -30.37 -4.58
C HIS A 305 8.25 -28.85 -4.37
N THR A 306 9.43 -28.24 -4.46
CA THR A 306 9.63 -26.84 -4.82
C THR A 306 9.58 -26.74 -6.34
N MET A 307 8.96 -25.69 -6.90
CA MET A 307 9.07 -25.42 -8.34
C MET A 307 10.51 -24.94 -8.59
N LEU A 308 11.40 -25.90 -8.82
CA LEU A 308 12.76 -25.69 -9.29
C LEU A 308 12.66 -25.64 -10.82
N VAL A 309 13.11 -24.55 -11.42
CA VAL A 309 13.32 -24.54 -12.87
C VAL A 309 14.45 -25.49 -13.24
N SER A 310 14.30 -26.20 -14.34
CA SER A 310 15.24 -27.18 -14.88
C SER A 310 16.53 -26.51 -15.33
N HIS A 311 17.62 -27.29 -15.45
CA HIS A 311 18.87 -26.79 -16.03
C HIS A 311 18.67 -26.34 -17.48
N ALA A 312 17.82 -27.03 -18.25
CA ALA A 312 17.45 -26.63 -19.60
C ALA A 312 16.82 -25.23 -19.65
N PHE A 313 16.07 -24.82 -18.62
CA PHE A 313 15.51 -23.47 -18.51
C PHE A 313 16.62 -22.43 -18.41
N VAL A 314 17.61 -22.71 -17.56
CA VAL A 314 18.74 -21.79 -17.32
C VAL A 314 19.62 -21.68 -18.57
N ASP A 315 19.92 -22.81 -19.20
CA ASP A 315 20.76 -22.85 -20.40
C ASP A 315 20.09 -22.14 -21.58
N LEU A 316 18.79 -22.37 -21.79
CA LEU A 316 18.04 -21.69 -22.85
C LEU A 316 17.92 -20.18 -22.58
N TRP A 317 17.78 -19.78 -21.31
CA TRP A 317 17.75 -18.36 -20.94
C TRP A 317 19.07 -17.67 -21.29
N HIS A 318 20.20 -18.28 -20.95
CA HIS A 318 21.53 -17.76 -21.31
C HIS A 318 21.70 -17.62 -22.82
N LEU A 319 21.28 -18.63 -23.58
CA LEU A 319 21.36 -18.61 -25.03
C LEU A 319 20.58 -17.41 -25.62
N ILE A 320 19.38 -17.15 -25.10
CA ILE A 320 18.52 -16.07 -25.55
C ILE A 320 19.03 -14.68 -25.12
N GLU A 321 19.48 -14.53 -23.88
CA GLU A 321 19.87 -13.23 -23.32
C GLU A 321 21.30 -12.84 -23.72
N ASP A 322 22.26 -13.74 -23.56
CA ASP A 322 23.69 -13.45 -23.71
C ASP A 322 24.13 -13.64 -25.17
N GLU A 323 23.71 -14.74 -25.81
CA GLU A 323 24.14 -15.11 -27.16
C GLU A 323 23.17 -14.66 -28.27
N LYS A 324 22.00 -14.13 -27.89
CA LYS A 324 20.91 -13.72 -28.80
C LYS A 324 20.50 -14.83 -29.78
N SER A 325 20.62 -16.08 -29.36
CA SER A 325 20.31 -17.27 -30.15
C SER A 325 19.24 -18.12 -29.45
N PHE A 326 18.70 -19.12 -30.14
CA PHE A 326 17.68 -20.01 -29.59
C PHE A 326 17.94 -21.47 -29.96
N ASP A 327 17.82 -22.35 -28.97
CA ASP A 327 17.92 -23.80 -29.17
C ASP A 327 16.54 -24.45 -28.96
N LYS A 328 16.00 -25.01 -30.05
CA LYS A 328 14.70 -25.71 -30.07
C LYS A 328 14.72 -26.99 -29.26
N HIS A 329 15.86 -27.66 -29.15
CA HIS A 329 16.03 -28.86 -28.34
C HIS A 329 15.91 -28.53 -26.85
N LEU A 330 16.63 -27.50 -26.38
CA LEU A 330 16.50 -27.04 -24.99
C LEU A 330 15.08 -26.58 -24.67
N PHE A 331 14.42 -25.89 -25.60
CA PHE A 331 13.01 -25.50 -25.44
C PHE A 331 12.06 -26.70 -25.29
N SER A 332 12.30 -27.78 -26.04
CA SER A 332 11.50 -29.01 -25.96
C SER A 332 11.68 -29.79 -24.65
N LEU A 333 12.77 -29.54 -23.92
CA LEU A 333 13.04 -30.14 -22.61
C LEU A 333 12.32 -29.41 -21.47
N LEU A 334 11.82 -28.19 -21.71
CA LEU A 334 11.03 -27.44 -20.74
C LEU A 334 9.63 -27.99 -20.62
N ASP A 335 9.13 -28.08 -19.39
CA ASP A 335 7.72 -28.34 -19.17
C ASP A 335 6.87 -27.10 -19.49
N GLU A 336 5.57 -27.29 -19.64
CA GLU A 336 4.66 -26.21 -20.00
C GLU A 336 4.65 -25.04 -18.98
N PRO A 337 4.66 -25.29 -17.65
CA PRO A 337 4.86 -24.24 -16.65
C PRO A 337 6.16 -23.44 -16.82
N GLU A 338 7.27 -24.10 -17.16
CA GLU A 338 8.56 -23.48 -17.42
C GLU A 338 8.53 -22.61 -18.69
N GLN A 339 7.92 -23.09 -19.77
CA GLN A 339 7.76 -22.32 -21.01
C GLN A 339 6.92 -21.05 -20.77
N ASP A 340 5.82 -21.16 -20.01
CA ASP A 340 4.97 -20.02 -19.64
C ASP A 340 5.73 -19.01 -18.77
N PHE A 341 6.51 -19.51 -17.82
CA PHE A 341 7.33 -18.68 -16.95
C PHE A 341 8.42 -17.95 -17.73
N MET A 342 9.09 -18.63 -18.65
CA MET A 342 10.11 -18.02 -19.51
C MET A 342 9.51 -16.91 -20.38
N ARG A 343 8.37 -17.15 -21.03
CA ARG A 343 7.66 -16.13 -21.84
C ARG A 343 7.32 -14.88 -21.03
N TYR A 344 6.82 -15.06 -19.81
CA TYR A 344 6.51 -13.95 -18.91
C TYR A 344 7.75 -13.16 -18.52
N CYS A 345 8.84 -13.85 -18.16
CA CYS A 345 10.11 -13.24 -17.80
C CYS A 345 10.70 -12.44 -18.98
N LEU A 346 10.74 -13.01 -20.18
CA LEU A 346 11.21 -12.30 -21.39
C LEU A 346 10.39 -11.03 -21.65
N SER A 347 9.06 -11.11 -21.54
CA SER A 347 8.16 -9.95 -21.72
C SER A 347 8.39 -8.84 -20.69
N LYS A 348 8.58 -9.19 -19.41
CA LYS A 348 8.81 -8.20 -18.33
C LYS A 348 10.20 -7.60 -18.36
N CYS A 349 11.19 -8.36 -18.81
CA CYS A 349 12.56 -7.90 -18.98
C CYS A 349 12.77 -7.18 -20.33
N HIS A 350 11.74 -7.04 -21.16
CA HIS A 350 11.82 -6.46 -22.50
C HIS A 350 12.84 -7.15 -23.43
N ILE A 351 13.09 -8.44 -23.18
CA ILE A 351 13.98 -9.26 -24.00
C ILE A 351 13.16 -9.85 -25.15
N LYS A 352 13.58 -9.58 -26.39
CA LYS A 352 12.92 -10.08 -27.60
C LYS A 352 13.65 -11.30 -28.12
N SER A 353 12.93 -12.41 -28.32
CA SER A 353 13.44 -13.59 -29.04
C SER A 353 12.36 -14.09 -30.00
N ARG A 354 12.59 -13.83 -31.29
CA ARG A 354 11.64 -14.18 -32.36
C ARG A 354 11.47 -15.70 -32.48
N GLU A 355 12.56 -16.44 -32.26
CA GLU A 355 12.58 -17.89 -32.38
C GLU A 355 11.88 -18.56 -31.20
N PHE A 356 12.08 -18.05 -29.97
CA PHE A 356 11.32 -18.48 -28.80
C PHE A 356 9.81 -18.22 -28.97
N ASP A 357 9.44 -17.01 -29.40
CA ASP A 357 8.03 -16.66 -29.65
C ASP A 357 7.43 -17.56 -30.74
N SER A 358 8.19 -17.88 -31.80
CA SER A 358 7.77 -18.81 -32.85
C SER A 358 7.53 -20.23 -32.32
N ALA A 359 8.49 -20.78 -31.56
CA ALA A 359 8.39 -22.14 -31.01
C ALA A 359 7.25 -22.27 -29.99
N TYR A 360 7.06 -21.25 -29.14
CA TYR A 360 5.96 -21.22 -28.19
C TYR A 360 4.59 -21.08 -28.91
N ASN A 361 4.51 -20.26 -29.96
CA ASN A 361 3.27 -20.12 -30.72
C ASN A 361 2.95 -21.37 -31.57
N GLU A 362 3.96 -22.11 -32.07
CA GLU A 362 3.76 -23.42 -32.73
C GLU A 362 3.04 -24.43 -31.83
N GLN A 363 3.35 -24.45 -30.53
CA GLN A 363 2.66 -25.31 -29.56
C GLN A 363 1.20 -24.87 -29.36
N LEU A 364 0.96 -23.56 -29.25
CA LEU A 364 -0.40 -23.02 -29.17
C LEU A 364 -1.22 -23.34 -30.41
N ASP A 365 -0.62 -23.27 -31.59
CA ASP A 365 -1.26 -23.62 -32.86
C ASP A 365 -1.68 -25.09 -32.90
N GLY A 366 -0.89 -25.99 -32.32
CA GLY A 366 -1.28 -27.40 -32.14
C GLY A 366 -2.55 -27.55 -31.30
N VAL A 367 -2.64 -26.81 -30.19
CA VAL A 367 -3.82 -26.77 -29.32
C VAL A 367 -5.04 -26.18 -30.05
N VAL A 368 -4.85 -25.11 -30.82
CA VAL A 368 -5.91 -24.49 -31.63
C VAL A 368 -6.39 -25.44 -32.74
N LYS A 369 -5.48 -26.15 -33.42
CA LYS A 369 -5.84 -27.16 -34.44
C LYS A 369 -6.65 -28.31 -33.83
N ARG A 370 -6.25 -28.82 -32.66
CA ARG A 370 -7.02 -29.86 -31.94
C ARG A 370 -8.41 -29.35 -31.56
N LEU A 371 -8.51 -28.12 -31.06
CA LEU A 371 -9.81 -27.52 -30.74
C LEU A 371 -10.71 -27.40 -31.98
N LYS A 372 -10.17 -26.97 -33.13
CA LYS A 372 -10.91 -26.89 -34.41
C LYS A 372 -11.35 -28.26 -34.93
N MET A 373 -10.51 -29.28 -34.78
CA MET A 373 -10.85 -30.65 -35.18
C MET A 373 -12.00 -31.21 -34.33
N LEU A 374 -11.98 -30.99 -33.01
CA LEU A 374 -13.06 -31.38 -32.11
C LEU A 374 -14.36 -30.61 -32.42
N GLN A 375 -14.27 -29.32 -32.75
CA GLN A 375 -15.42 -28.54 -33.25
C GLN A 375 -16.02 -29.16 -34.51
N GLY A 376 -15.17 -29.55 -35.47
CA GLY A 376 -15.59 -30.22 -36.69
C GLY A 376 -16.30 -31.55 -36.43
N ALA A 377 -15.77 -32.38 -35.52
CA ALA A 377 -16.40 -33.63 -35.11
C ALA A 377 -17.79 -33.41 -34.48
N THR A 378 -17.91 -32.39 -33.63
CA THR A 378 -19.19 -32.05 -32.99
C THR A 378 -20.22 -31.52 -34.02
N ALA A 379 -19.75 -30.81 -35.06
CA ALA A 379 -20.61 -30.29 -36.13
C ALA A 379 -21.13 -31.39 -37.08
N ILE A 380 -20.44 -32.54 -37.15
CA ILE A 380 -20.83 -33.71 -37.96
C ILE A 380 -21.73 -34.67 -37.15
N GLY A 381 -22.02 -34.36 -35.88
CA GLY A 381 -22.96 -35.11 -35.04
C GLY A 381 -22.33 -36.08 -34.05
N ASP A 382 -21.02 -36.01 -33.78
CA ASP A 382 -20.38 -36.78 -32.71
C ASP A 382 -20.73 -36.16 -31.33
N ASP A 383 -21.61 -36.83 -30.60
CA ASP A 383 -22.14 -36.39 -29.32
C ASP A 383 -21.42 -36.98 -28.10
N ASN A 384 -20.21 -37.52 -28.28
CA ASN A 384 -19.43 -38.09 -27.18
C ASN A 384 -19.18 -37.03 -26.07
N PRO A 385 -19.63 -37.27 -24.81
CA PRO A 385 -19.45 -36.32 -23.71
C PRO A 385 -17.97 -36.05 -23.38
N GLY A 386 -17.06 -36.95 -23.76
CA GLY A 386 -15.61 -36.75 -23.66
C GLY A 386 -15.10 -35.59 -24.52
N ILE A 387 -15.68 -35.38 -25.71
CA ILE A 387 -15.30 -34.31 -26.65
C ILE A 387 -15.63 -32.95 -26.06
N LYS A 388 -16.84 -32.79 -25.50
CA LYS A 388 -17.27 -31.54 -24.85
C LYS A 388 -16.39 -31.18 -23.66
N LYS A 389 -15.95 -32.18 -22.87
CA LYS A 389 -15.02 -32.00 -21.75
C LYS A 389 -13.62 -31.59 -22.22
N GLU A 390 -13.08 -32.26 -23.24
CA GLU A 390 -11.77 -31.93 -23.81
C GLU A 390 -11.78 -30.51 -24.41
N MET A 391 -12.82 -30.15 -25.16
CA MET A 391 -12.98 -28.81 -25.72
C MET A 391 -13.01 -27.71 -24.65
N LYS A 392 -13.71 -27.93 -23.53
CA LYS A 392 -13.73 -26.99 -22.41
C LYS A 392 -12.33 -26.78 -21.83
N GLN A 393 -11.58 -27.87 -21.62
CA GLN A 393 -10.22 -27.82 -21.09
C GLN A 393 -9.25 -27.09 -22.03
N LEU A 394 -9.30 -27.37 -23.34
CA LEU A 394 -8.45 -26.68 -24.32
C LEU A 394 -8.81 -25.20 -24.47
N LEU A 395 -10.10 -24.85 -24.39
CA LEU A 395 -10.57 -23.48 -24.44
C LEU A 395 -10.14 -22.67 -23.21
N ASP A 396 -10.28 -23.24 -22.02
CA ASP A 396 -9.84 -22.61 -20.76
C ASP A 396 -8.32 -22.38 -20.79
N LYS A 397 -7.56 -23.37 -21.26
CA LYS A 397 -6.11 -23.29 -21.43
C LYS A 397 -5.67 -22.18 -22.39
N LEU A 398 -6.33 -22.03 -23.53
CA LEU A 398 -6.02 -20.98 -24.51
C LEU A 398 -6.41 -19.57 -24.01
N TYR A 399 -7.48 -19.47 -23.21
CA TYR A 399 -7.87 -18.22 -22.57
C TYR A 399 -6.88 -17.79 -21.49
N GLU A 400 -6.43 -18.71 -20.63
CA GLU A 400 -5.42 -18.44 -19.60
C GLU A 400 -4.08 -17.97 -20.21
N LYS A 401 -3.72 -18.49 -21.39
CA LYS A 401 -2.53 -18.08 -22.14
C LYS A 401 -2.73 -16.81 -22.99
N GLY A 402 -3.89 -16.17 -22.92
CA GLY A 402 -4.17 -14.89 -23.57
C GLY A 402 -4.34 -14.95 -25.10
N VAL A 403 -4.62 -16.14 -25.65
CA VAL A 403 -4.80 -16.35 -27.11
C VAL A 403 -6.13 -15.77 -27.61
N PHE A 404 -7.14 -15.72 -26.75
CA PHE A 404 -8.48 -15.22 -27.08
C PHE A 404 -8.86 -14.00 -26.26
N SER A 405 -9.66 -13.11 -26.86
CA SER A 405 -10.31 -12.03 -26.11
C SER A 405 -11.42 -12.59 -25.21
N THR A 406 -11.68 -11.90 -24.09
CA THR A 406 -12.75 -12.25 -23.14
C THR A 406 -14.12 -12.37 -23.81
N ASN A 407 -14.38 -11.56 -24.84
CA ASN A 407 -15.62 -11.61 -25.63
C ASN A 407 -15.73 -12.91 -26.45
N TYR A 408 -14.65 -13.31 -27.13
CA TYR A 408 -14.63 -14.53 -27.93
C TYR A 408 -14.79 -15.79 -27.06
N TYR A 409 -14.07 -15.84 -25.94
CA TYR A 409 -14.18 -16.93 -24.96
C TYR A 409 -15.61 -17.09 -24.40
N THR A 410 -16.26 -15.98 -24.06
CA THR A 410 -17.61 -15.99 -23.49
C THR A 410 -18.66 -16.42 -24.53
N GLN A 411 -18.55 -15.97 -25.78
CA GLN A 411 -19.44 -16.41 -26.86
C GLN A 411 -19.26 -17.89 -27.16
N PHE A 412 -18.01 -18.37 -27.18
CA PHE A 412 -17.70 -19.77 -27.47
C PHE A 412 -18.23 -20.73 -26.39
N LYS A 413 -18.10 -20.38 -25.10
CA LYS A 413 -18.69 -21.16 -23.99
C LYS A 413 -20.21 -21.26 -24.09
N ARG A 414 -20.88 -20.17 -24.49
CA ARG A 414 -22.34 -20.12 -24.67
C ARG A 414 -22.82 -21.00 -25.83
N LEU A 415 -22.14 -20.93 -26.98
CA LEU A 415 -22.49 -21.73 -28.17
C LEU A 415 -22.40 -23.24 -27.91
N MET A 416 -21.42 -23.68 -27.11
CA MET A 416 -21.19 -25.09 -26.85
C MET A 416 -21.96 -25.64 -25.63
N LYS A 417 -22.81 -24.84 -24.97
CA LYS A 417 -23.50 -25.17 -23.70
C LYS A 417 -22.53 -25.69 -22.62
N LEU A 418 -21.29 -25.20 -22.63
CA LEU A 418 -20.25 -25.58 -21.66
C LEU A 418 -20.35 -24.66 -20.43
N SER A 419 -21.40 -24.83 -19.62
CA SER A 419 -21.47 -24.19 -18.29
C SER A 419 -20.39 -24.76 -17.37
#